data_AF-A0A947NLC8-F1
#
_entry.id   AF-A0A947NLC8-F1
#
_cell.length_a   1.000
_cell.length_b   1.000
_cell.length_c   1.000
_cell.angle_alpha   90.00
_cell.angle_beta   90.00
_cell.angle_gamma   90.00
#
_symmetry.space_group_name_H-M   'P 1'
#
loop_
_entity.id
_entity.type
_entity.pdbx_description
1 polymer ?
#
loop_
_entity_poly.entity_id
_entity_poly.type
_entity_poly.pdbx_seq_one_letter_code
_entity_poly.pdbx_strand_id
1 'polypeptide(L)'
;MPEVTYLGESEPVEVESLVRLRLITHNARLVDCRKELGMTGEDMAQAAKMARSRLRDIETLKAVPSEEDMIKIACILEKPIDYLFPEEVLSAVKAGVFSRRKVEIDAPGVISLTKAQQGRLAYDGETTLIEEISRTMIAEELKRILETLKPQYQQVLNLRFGLKDGHFRTLEEVGQVLL
;
A
#
# COMPACT_ATOMS: atom_id res chain seq x y z
N MET A 1 16.06 -10.69 -35.23
CA MET A 1 16.78 -9.57 -34.59
C MET A 1 15.76 -8.73 -33.83
N PRO A 2 16.12 -8.22 -32.65
CA PRO A 2 15.19 -7.75 -31.63
C PRO A 2 14.87 -6.27 -31.81
N GLU A 3 13.66 -5.85 -31.43
CA GLU A 3 13.44 -4.46 -31.00
C GLU A 3 13.28 -4.47 -29.49
N VAL A 4 14.41 -4.16 -28.83
CA VAL A 4 14.46 -3.79 -27.44
C VAL A 4 13.93 -2.36 -27.36
N THR A 5 12.86 -2.12 -26.61
CA THR A 5 12.51 -0.77 -26.16
C THR A 5 12.52 -0.76 -24.65
N TYR A 6 13.38 0.09 -24.09
CA TYR A 6 13.69 0.19 -22.67
C TYR A 6 12.59 0.92 -21.88
N LEU A 7 12.52 0.53 -20.61
CA LEU A 7 12.02 1.18 -19.39
C LEU A 7 11.72 2.70 -19.42
N GLY A 8 10.69 3.06 -18.65
CA GLY A 8 10.30 4.42 -18.27
C GLY A 8 8.99 4.76 -18.97
N GLU A 9 7.85 4.75 -18.31
CA GLU A 9 7.55 5.63 -17.19
C GLU A 9 6.74 4.87 -16.13
N SER A 10 7.20 5.00 -14.88
CA SER A 10 6.40 4.76 -13.69
C SER A 10 5.01 5.37 -13.87
N GLU A 11 3.97 4.54 -13.85
CA GLU A 11 2.61 5.01 -13.61
C GLU A 11 2.64 5.98 -12.42
N PRO A 12 1.97 7.14 -12.48
CA PRO A 12 1.85 8.02 -11.33
C PRO A 12 0.86 7.40 -10.34
N VAL A 13 1.19 6.25 -9.78
CA VAL A 13 0.60 5.80 -8.53
C VAL A 13 1.20 6.71 -7.48
N GLU A 14 0.45 7.73 -7.07
CA GLU A 14 0.37 8.13 -5.65
C GLU A 14 -0.42 9.41 -5.38
N VAL A 15 -0.74 10.27 -6.35
CA VAL A 15 -1.43 11.54 -6.03
C VAL A 15 -2.92 11.31 -5.71
N GLU A 16 -3.61 10.48 -6.50
CA GLU A 16 -5.03 10.13 -6.32
C GLU A 16 -5.28 9.41 -4.98
N SER A 17 -4.37 8.50 -4.63
CA SER A 17 -4.43 7.68 -3.40
C SER A 17 -4.06 8.48 -2.15
N LEU A 18 -3.07 9.40 -2.25
CA LEU A 18 -2.74 10.34 -1.17
C LEU A 18 -3.82 11.40 -0.97
N VAL A 19 -4.48 11.85 -2.04
CA VAL A 19 -5.65 12.75 -1.98
C VAL A 19 -6.83 12.02 -1.32
N ARG A 20 -7.07 10.74 -1.65
CA ARG A 20 -8.05 9.91 -0.93
C ARG A 20 -7.69 9.76 0.55
N LEU A 21 -6.43 9.51 0.90
CA LEU A 21 -5.98 9.40 2.30
C LEU A 21 -6.09 10.73 3.08
N ARG A 22 -5.85 11.88 2.44
CA ARG A 22 -6.02 13.20 3.07
C ARG A 22 -7.47 13.63 3.25
N LEU A 23 -8.38 13.18 2.38
CA LEU A 23 -9.83 13.38 2.55
C LEU A 23 -10.42 12.54 3.70
N ILE A 24 -9.72 11.48 4.12
CA ILE A 24 -10.20 10.52 5.12
C ILE A 24 -10.08 11.03 6.57
N THR A 25 -9.34 12.12 6.83
CA THR A 25 -9.22 12.69 8.19
C THR A 25 -9.83 14.08 8.36
N HIS A 26 -9.90 14.91 7.31
CA HIS A 26 -10.56 16.23 7.31
C HIS A 26 -11.09 16.53 5.89
N ASN A 27 -12.10 17.39 5.73
CA ASN A 27 -12.44 17.94 4.42
C ASN A 27 -11.33 18.91 3.98
N ALA A 28 -10.26 18.35 3.41
CA ALA A 28 -9.06 19.07 3.02
C ALA A 28 -9.39 20.28 2.12
N ARG A 29 -10.39 20.14 1.24
CA ARG A 29 -10.84 21.21 0.33
C ARG A 29 -11.32 22.45 1.08
N LEU A 30 -12.08 22.29 2.16
CA LEU A 30 -12.53 23.41 2.98
C LEU A 30 -11.37 24.08 3.71
N VAL A 31 -10.48 23.27 4.29
CA VAL A 31 -9.32 23.77 5.03
C VAL A 31 -8.35 24.50 4.12
N ASP A 32 -8.16 24.02 2.89
CA ASP A 32 -7.28 24.60 1.89
C ASP A 32 -7.87 25.91 1.36
N CYS A 33 -9.16 25.95 1.01
CA CYS A 33 -9.84 27.19 0.60
C CYS A 33 -9.79 28.26 1.70
N ARG A 34 -9.92 27.87 2.97
CA ARG A 34 -9.80 28.80 4.10
C ARG A 34 -8.38 29.39 4.22
N LYS A 35 -7.35 28.56 3.99
CA LYS A 35 -5.95 29.00 4.02
C LYS A 35 -5.59 29.89 2.84
N GLU A 36 -6.12 29.60 1.65
CA GLU A 36 -5.93 30.43 0.44
C GLU A 36 -6.45 31.85 0.65
N LEU A 37 -7.57 32.01 1.36
CA LEU A 37 -8.14 33.31 1.71
C LEU A 37 -7.52 33.95 2.96
N GLY A 38 -6.53 33.30 3.59
CA GLY A 38 -5.84 33.81 4.78
C GLY A 38 -6.73 33.93 6.02
N MET A 39 -7.92 33.34 6.01
CA MET A 39 -8.89 33.46 7.10
C MET A 39 -8.58 32.51 8.25
N THR A 40 -8.64 33.00 9.49
CA THR A 40 -8.60 32.09 10.65
C THR A 40 -9.93 31.36 10.79
N GLY A 41 -9.94 30.20 11.44
CA GLY A 41 -11.17 29.45 11.66
C GLY A 41 -12.20 30.19 12.54
N GLU A 42 -11.78 31.25 13.25
CA GLU A 42 -12.67 32.14 13.99
C GLU A 42 -13.33 33.16 13.05
N ASP A 43 -12.54 33.79 12.19
CA ASP A 43 -13.03 34.78 11.22
C ASP A 43 -14.05 34.16 10.25
N MET A 44 -13.79 32.92 9.80
CA MET A 44 -14.71 32.19 8.93
C MET A 44 -16.01 31.83 9.65
N ALA A 45 -15.95 31.44 10.93
CA ALA A 45 -17.15 31.13 11.70
C ALA A 45 -18.03 32.37 11.92
N GLN A 46 -17.39 33.52 12.16
CA GLN A 46 -18.08 34.81 12.28
C GLN A 46 -18.71 35.24 10.94
N ALA A 47 -17.96 35.15 9.84
CA ALA A 47 -18.46 35.48 8.50
C ALA A 47 -19.63 34.58 8.08
N ALA A 48 -19.55 33.29 8.40
CA ALA A 48 -20.59 32.30 8.11
C ALA A 48 -21.77 32.35 9.11
N LYS A 49 -21.73 33.24 10.12
CA LYS A 49 -22.74 33.37 11.19
C LYS A 49 -23.06 32.02 11.85
N MET A 50 -22.05 31.18 12.08
CA MET A 50 -22.20 29.86 12.67
C MET A 50 -21.23 29.65 13.83
N ALA A 51 -21.58 28.75 14.77
CA ALA A 51 -20.71 28.44 15.89
C ALA A 51 -19.40 27.78 15.41
N ARG A 52 -18.26 28.17 16.01
CA ARG A 52 -16.94 27.60 15.68
C ARG A 52 -16.88 26.07 15.85
N SER A 53 -17.59 25.54 16.86
CA SER A 53 -17.73 24.09 17.06
C SER A 53 -18.40 23.43 15.86
N ARG A 54 -19.47 24.04 15.34
CA ARG A 54 -20.21 23.56 14.17
C ARG A 54 -19.35 23.60 12.91
N LEU A 55 -18.61 24.69 12.67
CA LEU A 55 -17.66 24.76 11.56
C LEU A 55 -16.57 23.68 11.68
N ARG A 56 -16.03 23.47 12.88
CA ARG A 56 -15.04 22.42 13.15
C ARG A 56 -15.61 21.02 12.92
N ASP A 57 -16.84 20.76 13.33
CA ASP A 57 -17.50 19.46 13.12
C ASP A 57 -17.75 19.19 11.62
N ILE A 58 -17.96 20.24 10.82
CA ILE A 58 -18.05 20.15 9.35
C ILE A 58 -16.67 19.94 8.73
N GLU A 59 -15.63 20.67 9.15
CA GLU A 59 -14.25 20.48 8.69
C GLU A 59 -13.71 19.07 9.02
N THR A 60 -14.09 18.53 10.18
CA THR A 60 -13.73 17.18 10.64
C THR A 60 -14.71 16.09 10.18
N LEU A 61 -15.69 16.43 9.33
CA LEU A 61 -16.67 15.49 8.76
C LEU A 61 -17.45 14.67 9.81
N LYS A 62 -17.59 15.21 11.01
CA LYS A 62 -18.29 14.58 12.15
C LYS A 62 -19.80 14.82 12.10
N ALA A 63 -20.22 15.92 11.48
CA ALA A 63 -21.62 16.29 11.30
C ALA A 63 -21.92 16.52 9.81
N VAL A 64 -23.12 16.10 9.38
CA VAL A 64 -23.64 16.46 8.06
C VAL A 64 -24.02 17.95 8.10
N PRO A 65 -23.44 18.81 7.25
CA PRO A 65 -23.83 20.22 7.18
C PRO A 65 -25.27 20.35 6.65
N SER A 66 -26.02 21.32 7.17
CA SER A 66 -27.34 21.69 6.61
C SER A 66 -27.17 22.35 5.25
N GLU A 67 -28.20 22.29 4.39
CA GLU A 67 -28.21 23.00 3.09
C GLU A 67 -27.92 24.49 3.25
N GLU A 68 -28.49 25.11 4.28
CA GLU A 68 -28.21 26.52 4.61
C GLU A 68 -26.75 26.76 4.99
N ASP A 69 -26.10 25.83 5.69
CA ASP A 69 -24.71 25.95 6.11
C ASP A 69 -23.77 25.79 4.92
N MET A 70 -24.10 24.86 4.01
CA MET A 70 -23.35 24.66 2.77
C MET A 70 -23.38 25.90 1.89
N ILE A 71 -24.56 26.53 1.75
CA ILE A 71 -24.70 27.77 0.97
C ILE A 71 -23.87 28.89 1.61
N LYS A 72 -23.95 29.09 2.93
CA LYS A 72 -23.17 30.12 3.63
C LYS A 72 -21.67 29.93 3.43
N ILE A 73 -21.18 28.69 3.52
CA ILE A 73 -19.76 28.37 3.33
C ILE A 73 -19.34 28.56 1.87
N ALA A 74 -20.15 28.11 0.90
CA ALA A 74 -19.87 28.25 -0.52
C ALA A 74 -19.83 29.72 -0.96
N CYS A 75 -20.74 30.56 -0.44
CA CYS A 75 -20.73 31.99 -0.70
C CYS A 75 -19.47 32.70 -0.18
N ILE A 76 -18.92 32.27 0.96
CA ILE A 76 -17.72 32.86 1.56
C ILE A 76 -16.45 32.42 0.85
N LEU A 77 -16.40 31.16 0.42
CA LEU A 77 -15.22 30.59 -0.23
C LEU A 77 -15.20 30.83 -1.74
N GLU A 78 -16.26 31.40 -2.32
CA GLU A 78 -16.42 31.61 -3.77
C GLU A 78 -16.22 30.33 -4.61
N LYS A 79 -16.59 29.17 -4.03
CA LYS A 79 -16.49 27.86 -4.69
C LYS A 79 -17.88 27.24 -4.83
N PRO A 80 -18.11 26.42 -5.87
CA PRO A 80 -19.37 25.71 -6.02
C PRO A 80 -19.54 24.67 -4.89
N ILE A 81 -20.81 24.45 -4.50
CA ILE A 81 -21.18 23.53 -3.41
C ILE A 81 -20.66 22.12 -3.70
N ASP A 82 -20.79 21.65 -4.95
CA ASP A 82 -20.37 20.33 -5.39
C ASP A 82 -18.86 20.08 -5.23
N TYR A 83 -18.06 21.15 -5.31
CA TYR A 83 -16.61 21.07 -5.11
C TYR A 83 -16.24 20.92 -3.64
N LEU A 84 -16.92 21.69 -2.77
CA LEU A 84 -16.67 21.68 -1.33
C LEU A 84 -17.26 20.44 -0.64
N PHE A 85 -18.40 19.96 -1.13
CA PHE A 85 -19.15 18.84 -0.57
C PHE A 85 -19.58 17.86 -1.67
N PRO A 86 -18.67 17.03 -2.20
CA PRO A 86 -19.02 16.02 -3.18
C PRO A 86 -19.96 14.96 -2.57
N GLU A 87 -20.84 14.38 -3.37
CA GLU A 87 -21.85 13.39 -2.93
C GLU A 87 -21.21 12.17 -2.23
N GLU A 88 -20.02 11.78 -2.65
CA GLU A 88 -19.22 10.70 -2.05
C GLU A 88 -18.90 10.97 -0.58
N VAL A 89 -18.56 12.22 -0.26
CA VAL A 89 -18.23 12.63 1.11
C VAL A 89 -19.52 12.76 1.93
N LEU A 90 -20.58 13.35 1.36
CA LEU A 90 -21.86 13.48 2.06
C LEU A 90 -22.50 12.12 2.37
N SER A 91 -22.44 11.16 1.44
CA SER A 91 -22.92 9.78 1.65
C SER A 91 -22.07 9.05 2.69
N ALA A 92 -20.74 9.21 2.67
CA ALA A 92 -19.85 8.62 3.68
C ALA A 92 -20.09 9.18 5.09
N VAL A 93 -20.37 10.49 5.23
CA VAL A 93 -20.72 11.11 6.52
C VAL A 93 -22.10 10.63 6.99
N LYS A 94 -23.10 10.57 6.10
CA LYS A 94 -24.44 10.02 6.41
C LYS A 94 -24.39 8.55 6.85
N ALA A 95 -23.50 7.76 6.24
CA ALA A 95 -23.23 6.38 6.63
C ALA A 95 -22.46 6.26 7.96
N GLY A 96 -22.04 7.38 8.57
CA GLY A 96 -21.39 7.40 9.87
C GLY A 96 -19.97 6.83 9.87
N VAL A 97 -19.32 6.72 8.71
CA VAL A 97 -17.98 6.14 8.54
C VAL A 97 -16.95 6.87 9.42
N PHE A 98 -17.09 8.18 9.55
CA PHE A 98 -16.19 9.04 10.34
C PHE A 98 -16.58 9.18 11.82
N SER A 99 -17.83 8.83 12.17
CA SER A 99 -18.31 8.81 13.56
C SER A 99 -18.05 7.48 14.26
N ARG A 100 -17.77 6.40 13.50
CA ARG A 100 -17.36 5.09 14.02
C ARG A 100 -15.89 5.10 14.44
N ARG A 101 -15.60 5.78 15.56
CA ARG A 101 -14.36 5.50 16.30
C ARG A 101 -14.52 4.15 16.98
N LYS A 102 -13.77 3.18 16.45
CA LYS A 102 -13.74 1.76 16.85
C LYS A 102 -15.07 1.08 16.56
N VAL A 103 -15.17 0.48 15.36
CA VAL A 103 -15.78 -0.85 15.36
C VAL A 103 -14.82 -1.68 16.19
N GLU A 104 -15.18 -1.98 17.44
CA GLU A 104 -14.75 -3.25 18.01
C GLU A 104 -15.20 -4.25 16.96
N ILE A 105 -14.24 -4.71 16.14
CA ILE A 105 -14.47 -5.89 15.36
C ILE A 105 -14.74 -6.91 16.44
N ASP A 106 -16.01 -7.27 16.66
CA ASP A 106 -16.35 -8.45 17.45
C ASP A 106 -15.40 -9.50 16.93
N ALA A 107 -14.43 -9.90 17.77
CA ALA A 107 -13.27 -10.66 17.32
C ALA A 107 -13.81 -11.78 16.44
N PRO A 108 -13.52 -11.75 15.12
CA PRO A 108 -14.43 -12.23 14.08
C PRO A 108 -14.79 -13.66 14.39
N GLY A 109 -15.96 -13.88 15.02
CA GLY A 109 -16.26 -15.01 15.91
C GLY A 109 -15.29 -16.15 15.68
N VAL A 110 -14.07 -16.03 16.22
CA VAL A 110 -13.00 -16.95 15.85
C VAL A 110 -13.52 -18.20 16.46
N ILE A 111 -14.02 -19.12 15.62
CA ILE A 111 -14.54 -20.40 16.07
C ILE A 111 -13.48 -20.86 17.03
N SER A 112 -13.81 -20.95 18.32
CA SER A 112 -12.87 -21.38 19.35
C SER A 112 -12.61 -22.83 19.03
N LEU A 113 -11.72 -23.06 18.05
CA LEU A 113 -11.45 -24.36 17.52
C LEU A 113 -10.95 -25.12 18.72
N THR A 114 -11.66 -26.19 19.06
CA THR A 114 -11.18 -27.13 20.06
C THR A 114 -9.75 -27.54 19.67
N LYS A 115 -8.89 -27.83 20.64
CA LYS A 115 -7.49 -28.22 20.35
C LYS A 115 -7.39 -29.32 19.29
N ALA A 116 -8.39 -30.22 19.23
CA ALA A 116 -8.52 -31.24 18.20
C ALA A 116 -8.76 -30.69 16.78
N GLN A 117 -9.53 -29.62 16.63
CA GLN A 117 -9.77 -28.95 15.35
C GLN A 117 -8.57 -28.08 14.92
N GLN A 118 -7.84 -27.49 15.86
CA GLN A 118 -6.58 -26.79 15.58
C GLN A 118 -5.51 -27.75 15.03
N GLY A 119 -5.42 -28.96 15.58
CA GLY A 119 -4.49 -29.99 15.09
C GLY A 119 -4.75 -30.44 13.64
N ARG A 120 -5.97 -30.29 13.12
CA ARG A 120 -6.30 -30.59 11.71
C ARG A 120 -5.92 -29.49 10.72
N LEU A 121 -5.69 -28.27 11.20
CA LEU A 121 -5.33 -27.11 10.37
C LEU A 121 -3.83 -26.82 10.36
N ALA A 122 -3.03 -27.53 11.16
CA ALA A 122 -1.61 -27.61 10.96
C ALA A 122 -1.36 -28.43 9.67
N TYR A 123 -1.54 -27.78 8.53
CA TYR A 123 -1.08 -28.28 7.24
C TYR A 123 0.41 -27.97 7.16
N ASP A 124 1.23 -28.98 7.39
CA ASP A 124 2.70 -28.96 7.37
C ASP A 124 3.27 -29.13 5.94
N GLY A 125 2.42 -29.13 4.91
CA GLY A 125 2.78 -29.52 3.55
C GLY A 125 2.93 -28.42 2.49
N GLU A 126 2.55 -27.17 2.73
CA GLU A 126 2.61 -26.13 1.67
C GLU A 126 3.96 -25.40 1.60
N THR A 127 4.62 -25.16 2.74
CA THR A 127 5.94 -24.51 2.75
C THR A 127 7.01 -25.39 2.10
N THR A 128 6.92 -26.71 2.26
CA THR A 128 7.88 -27.65 1.64
C THR A 128 7.76 -27.67 0.12
N LEU A 129 6.54 -27.67 -0.43
CA LEU A 129 6.32 -27.68 -1.88
C LEU A 129 6.79 -26.38 -2.54
N ILE A 130 6.48 -25.22 -1.93
CA ILE A 130 6.92 -23.92 -2.47
C ILE A 130 8.45 -23.82 -2.41
N GLU A 131 9.08 -24.28 -1.33
CA GLU A 131 10.53 -24.31 -1.21
C GLU A 131 11.19 -25.30 -2.18
N GLU A 132 10.60 -26.48 -2.40
CA GLU A 132 11.08 -27.47 -3.37
C GLU A 132 10.96 -26.97 -4.81
N ILE A 133 9.82 -26.36 -5.17
CA ILE A 133 9.62 -25.73 -6.48
C ILE A 133 10.62 -24.58 -6.67
N SER A 134 10.82 -23.74 -5.65
CA SER A 134 11.77 -22.63 -5.72
C SER A 134 13.21 -23.13 -5.88
N ARG A 135 13.60 -24.20 -5.16
CA ARG A 135 14.94 -24.81 -5.29
C ARG A 135 15.17 -25.43 -6.66
N THR A 136 14.17 -26.11 -7.23
CA THR A 136 14.29 -26.71 -8.56
C THR A 136 14.40 -25.64 -9.64
N MET A 137 13.59 -24.58 -9.58
CA MET A 137 13.67 -23.43 -10.48
C MET A 137 15.07 -22.76 -10.45
N ILE A 138 15.61 -22.50 -9.26
CA ILE A 138 16.94 -21.89 -9.09
C ILE A 138 18.05 -22.81 -9.62
N ALA A 139 17.95 -24.11 -9.38
CA ALA A 139 18.94 -25.08 -9.88
C ALA A 139 18.94 -25.19 -11.41
N GLU A 140 17.77 -25.08 -12.05
CA GLU A 140 17.66 -25.05 -13.51
C GLU A 140 18.25 -23.78 -14.11
N GLU A 141 18.01 -22.62 -13.50
CA GLU A 141 18.59 -21.35 -13.95
C GLU A 141 20.11 -21.35 -13.82
N LEU A 142 20.63 -21.87 -12.71
CA LEU A 142 22.08 -22.04 -12.51
C LEU A 142 22.71 -22.94 -13.59
N LYS A 143 22.05 -24.06 -13.94
CA LYS A 143 22.52 -24.95 -15.02
C LYS A 143 22.54 -24.24 -16.36
N ARG A 144 21.49 -23.48 -16.72
CA ARG A 144 21.46 -22.70 -17.97
C ARG A 144 22.63 -21.72 -18.04
N ILE A 145 22.91 -20.99 -16.97
CA ILE A 145 24.05 -20.06 -16.92
C ILE A 145 25.38 -20.81 -17.09
N LEU A 146 25.54 -21.95 -16.41
CA LEU A 146 26.76 -22.76 -16.52
C LEU A 146 26.98 -23.33 -17.93
N GLU A 147 25.92 -23.62 -18.67
CA GLU A 147 25.99 -24.08 -20.08
C GLU A 147 26.35 -22.95 -21.06
N THR A 148 26.04 -21.69 -20.74
CA THR A 148 26.48 -20.54 -21.57
C THR A 148 27.97 -20.24 -21.44
N LEU A 149 28.62 -20.76 -20.39
CA LEU A 149 30.05 -20.55 -20.14
C LEU A 149 30.90 -21.57 -20.91
N LYS A 150 32.15 -21.19 -21.22
CA LYS A 150 33.11 -22.13 -21.83
C LYS A 150 33.32 -23.34 -20.92
N PRO A 151 33.58 -24.55 -21.48
CA PRO A 151 33.70 -25.78 -20.70
C PRO A 151 34.77 -25.69 -19.59
N GLN A 152 35.85 -24.94 -19.81
CA GLN A 152 36.90 -24.72 -18.82
C GLN A 152 36.41 -23.89 -17.62
N TYR A 153 35.60 -22.86 -17.84
CA TYR A 153 35.03 -22.05 -16.75
C TYR A 153 33.95 -22.81 -15.98
N GLN A 154 33.14 -23.60 -16.68
CA GLN A 154 32.17 -24.49 -16.06
C GLN A 154 32.84 -25.48 -15.10
N GLN A 155 33.98 -26.05 -15.51
CA GLN A 155 34.75 -26.99 -14.69
C GLN A 155 35.35 -26.31 -13.45
N VAL A 156 35.88 -25.09 -13.59
CA VAL A 156 36.37 -24.27 -12.47
C VAL A 156 35.26 -23.95 -11.48
N LEU A 157 34.08 -23.53 -11.96
CA LEU A 157 32.94 -23.20 -11.09
C LEU A 157 32.39 -24.43 -10.37
N ASN A 158 32.30 -25.57 -11.07
CA ASN A 158 31.87 -26.83 -10.46
C ASN A 158 32.81 -27.27 -9.33
N LEU A 159 34.12 -27.16 -9.52
CA LEU A 159 35.12 -27.52 -8.51
C LEU A 159 35.19 -26.50 -7.37
N ARG A 160 35.10 -25.21 -7.67
CA ARG A 160 35.19 -24.14 -6.67
C ARG A 160 33.98 -24.09 -5.74
N PHE A 161 32.78 -24.19 -6.31
CA PHE A 161 31.52 -24.13 -5.56
C PHE A 161 31.00 -25.51 -5.14
N GLY A 162 31.72 -26.59 -5.45
CA GLY A 162 31.31 -27.95 -5.09
C GLY A 162 29.98 -28.36 -5.69
N LEU A 163 29.62 -27.85 -6.88
CA LEU A 163 28.29 -28.09 -7.48
C LEU A 163 28.01 -29.55 -7.83
N LYS A 164 29.07 -30.38 -7.94
CA LYS A 164 28.98 -31.84 -8.11
C LYS A 164 29.30 -32.62 -6.84
N ASP A 165 30.36 -32.22 -6.13
CA ASP A 165 30.96 -33.02 -5.08
C ASP A 165 30.69 -32.48 -3.66
N GLY A 166 30.01 -31.34 -3.52
CA GLY A 166 29.67 -30.68 -2.26
C GLY A 166 30.85 -30.06 -1.49
N HIS A 167 32.07 -30.14 -2.03
CA HIS A 167 33.28 -29.62 -1.41
C HIS A 167 33.74 -28.34 -2.12
N PHE A 168 33.85 -27.24 -1.38
CA PHE A 168 34.41 -26.00 -1.88
C PHE A 168 35.93 -26.11 -1.99
N ARG A 169 36.49 -25.68 -3.12
CA ARG A 169 37.95 -25.66 -3.35
C ARG A 169 38.44 -24.23 -3.57
N THR A 170 39.66 -23.96 -3.15
CA THR A 170 40.34 -22.68 -3.45
C THR A 170 40.76 -22.59 -4.92
N LEU A 171 41.05 -21.41 -5.45
CA LEU A 171 41.52 -21.29 -6.85
C LEU A 171 42.85 -22.00 -7.05
N GLU A 172 43.69 -22.01 -6.03
CA GLU A 172 44.97 -22.70 -5.98
C GLU A 172 44.77 -24.22 -6.13
N GLU A 173 43.84 -24.80 -5.37
CA GLU A 173 43.48 -26.21 -5.46
C GLU A 173 42.82 -26.56 -6.80
N VAL A 174 41.94 -25.69 -7.32
CA VAL A 174 41.32 -25.89 -8.63
C VAL A 174 42.38 -25.84 -9.74
N GLY A 175 43.37 -24.96 -9.61
CA GLY A 175 44.53 -24.88 -10.51
C GLY A 175 45.34 -26.16 -10.52
N GLN A 176 45.62 -26.77 -9.35
CA GLN A 176 46.35 -28.05 -9.24
C GLN A 176 45.59 -29.26 -9.81
N VAL A 177 44.26 -29.18 -9.91
CA VAL A 177 43.43 -30.26 -10.45
C VAL A 177 43.25 -30.15 -11.98
N LEU A 178 43.36 -28.94 -12.54
CA LEU A 178 43.11 -28.65 -13.95
C LEU A 178 44.38 -28.42 -14.79
N LEU A 179 45.53 -28.16 -14.16
CA LEU A 179 46.86 -28.03 -14.77
C LEU A 179 47.72 -29.26 -14.44
#